data_AF-A0A6P1NM03-F1
#
_entry.id   AF-A0A6P1NM03-F1
#
_cell.length_a   1.000
_cell.length_b   1.000
_cell.length_c   1.000
_cell.angle_alpha   90.00
_cell.angle_beta   90.00
_cell.angle_gamma   90.00
#
_symmetry.space_group_name_H-M   'P 1'
#
loop_
_entity.id
_entity.type
_entity.pdbx_description
1 polymer ?
#
loop_
_entity_poly.entity_id
_entity_poly.type
_entity_poly.pdbx_seq_one_letter_code
_entity_poly.pdbx_strand_id
1 'polypeptide(L)'
;MAEALQKRSPKLAGVYRTALELLASDAAPRCEAARISIICHCVRELMMGLPAVLSEFSIPRPVPPSGSLLKQLPRLLAKHPDADLGLDQDLVPVPRIVAQALASLISTAAQEEGRNRANTAALVTGGTHTTHPVIDQWLKTYNFFVDWAHLDRNHERQRTLPSDETLLANIRVVEDVIEVRSARFFENLHALEDLLAEINGVDEENA
;
A
#
# COMPACT_ATOMS: atom_id res chain seq x y z
N MET A 1 -14.51 11.85 6.75
CA MET A 1 -13.53 10.95 6.10
C MET A 1 -13.96 9.47 6.09
N ALA A 2 -14.24 8.85 7.24
CA ALA A 2 -14.63 7.43 7.30
C ALA A 2 -15.86 7.09 6.43
N GLU A 3 -16.85 7.99 6.34
CA GLU A 3 -18.02 7.83 5.47
C GLU A 3 -17.69 7.87 3.97
N ALA A 4 -16.76 8.74 3.57
CA ALA A 4 -16.31 8.82 2.17
C ALA A 4 -15.61 7.52 1.75
N LEU A 5 -14.74 6.99 2.62
CA LEU A 5 -14.14 5.67 2.45
C LEU A 5 -15.19 4.56 2.49
N GLN A 6 -16.19 4.64 3.37
CA GLN A 6 -17.26 3.64 3.51
C GLN A 6 -18.07 3.49 2.21
N LYS A 7 -18.37 4.61 1.53
CA LYS A 7 -19.07 4.59 0.23
C LYS A 7 -18.25 3.93 -0.87
N ARG A 8 -16.92 4.04 -0.86
CA ARG A 8 -16.05 3.48 -1.91
C ARG A 8 -15.53 2.07 -1.61
N SER A 9 -15.17 1.80 -0.37
CA SER A 9 -14.64 0.52 0.08
C SER A 9 -14.96 0.30 1.56
N PRO A 10 -16.06 -0.42 1.87
CA PRO A 10 -16.39 -0.83 3.23
C PRO A 10 -15.24 -1.57 3.94
N LYS A 11 -14.44 -2.32 3.17
CA LYS A 11 -13.27 -3.05 3.68
C LYS A 11 -12.20 -2.09 4.20
N LEU A 12 -11.80 -1.10 3.40
CA LEU A 12 -10.79 -0.12 3.81
C LEU A 12 -11.30 0.78 4.94
N ALA A 13 -12.59 1.16 4.90
CA ALA A 13 -13.22 1.90 5.99
C ALA A 13 -13.23 1.12 7.32
N GLY A 14 -13.45 -0.20 7.27
CA GLY A 14 -13.34 -1.08 8.43
C GLY A 14 -11.93 -1.11 9.00
N VAL A 15 -10.92 -1.34 8.15
CA VAL A 15 -9.51 -1.35 8.55
C VAL A 15 -9.09 -0.03 9.20
N TYR A 16 -9.51 1.10 8.62
CA TYR A 16 -9.24 2.43 9.18
C TYR A 16 -9.90 2.62 10.56
N ARG A 17 -11.18 2.26 10.71
CA ARG A 17 -11.87 2.34 12.01
C ARG A 17 -11.20 1.49 13.07
N THR A 18 -10.81 0.26 12.74
CA THR A 18 -10.08 -0.61 13.67
C THR A 18 -8.75 0.01 14.12
N ALA A 19 -8.01 0.67 13.22
CA ALA A 19 -6.79 1.38 13.60
C ALA A 19 -7.06 2.50 14.60
N LEU A 20 -8.11 3.31 14.37
CA LEU A 20 -8.48 4.40 15.26
C LEU A 20 -9.00 3.90 16.62
N GLU A 21 -9.83 2.86 16.62
CA GLU A 21 -10.37 2.27 17.86
C GLU A 21 -9.24 1.74 18.75
N LEU A 22 -8.25 1.08 18.14
CA LEU A 22 -7.05 0.64 18.85
C LEU A 22 -6.21 1.82 19.34
N LEU A 23 -6.05 2.87 18.54
CA LEU A 23 -5.31 4.07 18.94
C LEU A 23 -6.02 4.84 20.08
N ALA A 24 -7.35 4.86 20.11
CA ALA A 24 -8.13 5.50 21.16
C ALA A 24 -8.17 4.68 22.47
N SER A 25 -7.80 3.40 22.40
CA SER A 25 -7.79 2.50 23.54
C SER A 25 -6.40 2.41 24.16
N ASP A 26 -6.33 2.31 25.48
CA ASP A 26 -5.08 2.01 26.18
C ASP A 26 -4.62 0.58 25.86
N ALA A 27 -3.30 0.39 25.74
CA ALA A 27 -2.73 -0.93 25.71
C ALA A 27 -2.92 -1.62 27.07
N ALA A 28 -3.28 -2.90 27.06
CA ALA A 28 -3.07 -3.73 28.24
C ALA A 28 -1.58 -3.70 28.62
N PRO A 29 -1.23 -3.69 29.93
CA PRO A 29 0.16 -3.64 30.35
C PRO A 29 1.01 -4.72 29.67
N ARG A 30 2.15 -4.33 29.08
CA ARG A 30 3.08 -5.20 28.35
C ARG A 30 2.58 -5.67 26.97
N CYS A 31 1.46 -5.15 26.48
CA CYS A 31 0.90 -5.44 25.16
C CYS A 31 1.04 -4.24 24.19
N GLU A 32 1.80 -3.21 24.56
CA GLU A 32 1.95 -1.96 23.80
C GLU A 32 2.49 -2.23 22.40
N ALA A 33 3.54 -3.06 22.28
CA ALA A 33 4.14 -3.43 21.01
C ALA A 33 3.15 -4.17 20.09
N ALA A 34 2.31 -5.04 20.65
CA ALA A 34 1.29 -5.76 19.88
C ALA A 34 0.19 -4.82 19.39
N ARG A 35 -0.29 -3.90 20.24
CA ARG A 35 -1.26 -2.86 19.85
C ARG A 35 -0.71 -2.01 18.70
N ILE A 36 0.53 -1.51 18.83
CA ILE A 36 1.21 -0.72 17.80
C ILE A 36 1.32 -1.51 16.49
N SER A 37 1.77 -2.77 16.56
CA SER A 37 1.87 -3.64 15.39
C SER A 37 0.55 -3.79 14.64
N ILE A 38 -0.57 -3.97 15.37
CA ILE A 38 -1.89 -4.10 14.74
C ILE A 38 -2.32 -2.78 14.11
N ILE A 39 -2.16 -1.64 14.80
CA ILE A 39 -2.44 -0.31 14.23
C ILE A 39 -1.66 -0.11 12.93
N CYS A 40 -0.35 -0.38 12.96
CA CYS A 40 0.52 -0.22 11.81
C CYS A 40 0.17 -1.18 10.66
N HIS A 41 -0.23 -2.41 10.95
CA HIS A 41 -0.77 -3.33 9.95
C HIS A 41 -2.02 -2.78 9.29
N CYS A 42 -2.98 -2.30 10.08
CA CYS A 42 -4.21 -1.71 9.56
C CYS A 42 -3.91 -0.52 8.65
N VAL A 43 -3.11 0.45 9.10
CA VAL A 43 -2.81 1.65 8.30
C VAL A 43 -1.99 1.31 7.05
N ARG A 44 -1.05 0.37 7.13
CA ARG A 44 -0.32 -0.14 5.96
C ARG A 44 -1.27 -0.74 4.92
N GLU A 45 -2.20 -1.60 5.34
CA GLU A 45 -3.18 -2.20 4.42
C GLU A 45 -4.12 -1.15 3.83
N LEU A 46 -4.52 -0.15 4.63
CA LEU A 46 -5.25 1.01 4.13
C LEU A 46 -4.47 1.70 3.01
N MET A 47 -3.24 2.16 3.28
CA MET A 47 -2.39 2.86 2.31
C MET A 47 -2.16 2.06 1.02
N MET A 48 -2.01 0.74 1.11
CA MET A 48 -1.84 -0.14 -0.06
C MET A 48 -3.12 -0.26 -0.90
N GLY A 49 -4.29 -0.17 -0.27
CA GLY A 49 -5.58 -0.26 -0.93
C GLY A 49 -6.07 1.06 -1.53
N LEU A 50 -5.66 2.20 -0.97
CA LEU A 50 -6.14 3.53 -1.39
C LEU A 50 -5.93 3.82 -2.89
N PRO A 51 -4.81 3.49 -3.55
CA PRO A 51 -4.66 3.77 -4.98
C PRO A 51 -5.75 3.13 -5.84
N ALA A 52 -6.15 1.89 -5.55
CA ALA A 52 -7.19 1.20 -6.30
C ALA A 52 -8.59 1.79 -6.09
N VAL A 53 -8.79 2.54 -5.01
CA VAL A 53 -10.09 3.06 -4.60
C VAL A 53 -10.22 4.55 -4.86
N LEU A 54 -9.15 5.33 -4.76
CA LEU A 54 -9.16 6.80 -4.81
C LEU A 54 -8.38 7.41 -5.98
N SER A 55 -7.65 6.62 -6.75
CA SER A 55 -6.95 7.12 -7.96
C SER A 55 -7.77 6.81 -9.21
N GLU A 56 -7.64 7.64 -10.24
CA GLU A 56 -8.26 7.39 -11.56
C GLU A 56 -7.64 6.16 -12.24
N PHE A 57 -6.38 5.87 -11.95
CA PHE A 57 -5.66 4.71 -12.43
C PHE A 57 -4.86 4.06 -11.31
N SER A 58 -4.81 2.73 -11.32
CA SER A 58 -3.92 1.95 -10.48
C SER A 58 -3.39 0.73 -11.22
N ILE A 59 -2.10 0.46 -11.07
CA ILE A 59 -1.46 -0.71 -11.64
C ILE A 59 -1.70 -1.90 -10.67
N PRO A 60 -2.29 -3.01 -11.15
CA PRO A 60 -2.53 -4.19 -10.32
C PRO A 60 -1.24 -4.90 -9.94
N ARG A 61 -1.30 -5.74 -8.89
CA ARG A 61 -0.15 -6.55 -8.47
C ARG A 61 0.17 -7.63 -9.52
N PRO A 62 1.44 -7.90 -9.83
CA PRO A 62 1.82 -9.04 -10.66
C PRO A 62 1.35 -10.37 -10.08
N VAL A 63 1.03 -11.32 -10.96
CA VAL A 63 0.61 -12.67 -10.60
C VAL A 63 1.52 -13.65 -11.36
N PRO A 64 2.37 -14.43 -10.67
CA PRO A 64 2.58 -14.47 -9.22
C PRO A 64 3.41 -13.27 -8.70
N PRO A 65 3.29 -12.90 -7.41
CA PRO A 65 4.15 -11.88 -6.80
C PRO A 65 5.58 -12.39 -6.60
N SER A 66 6.53 -11.46 -6.47
CA SER A 66 7.96 -11.81 -6.31
C SER A 66 8.21 -12.74 -5.11
N GLY A 67 7.52 -12.50 -3.99
CA GLY A 67 7.61 -13.36 -2.80
C GLY A 67 7.15 -14.81 -3.03
N SER A 68 6.23 -15.05 -3.96
CA SER A 68 5.85 -16.42 -4.34
C SER A 68 6.91 -17.09 -5.19
N LEU A 69 7.55 -16.34 -6.10
CA LEU A 69 8.68 -16.84 -6.90
C LEU A 69 9.90 -17.14 -6.02
N LEU A 70 10.21 -16.26 -5.07
CA LEU A 70 11.29 -16.44 -4.09
C LEU A 70 11.14 -17.74 -3.29
N LYS A 71 9.92 -18.06 -2.84
CA LYS A 71 9.62 -19.31 -2.11
C LYS A 71 9.85 -20.58 -2.94
N GLN A 72 9.86 -20.48 -4.27
CA GLN A 72 10.09 -21.62 -5.15
C GLN A 72 11.58 -21.89 -5.39
N LEU A 73 12.44 -20.87 -5.25
CA LEU A 73 13.87 -20.97 -5.54
C LEU A 73 14.60 -22.06 -4.74
N PRO A 74 14.41 -22.23 -3.42
CA PRO A 74 15.13 -23.27 -2.68
C PRO A 74 14.83 -24.68 -3.19
N ARG A 75 13.57 -24.95 -3.55
CA ARG A 75 13.15 -26.24 -4.12
C ARG A 75 13.69 -26.44 -5.53
N LEU A 76 13.84 -25.36 -6.30
CA LEU A 76 14.41 -25.41 -7.64
C LEU A 76 15.92 -25.70 -7.58
N LEU A 77 16.65 -25.00 -6.71
CA LEU A 77 18.08 -25.23 -6.51
C LEU A 77 18.38 -26.62 -5.94
N ALA A 78 17.54 -27.14 -5.04
CA ALA A 78 17.68 -28.50 -4.54
C ALA A 78 17.56 -29.58 -5.64
N LYS A 79 16.85 -29.30 -6.74
CA LYS A 79 16.75 -30.19 -7.91
C LYS A 79 17.91 -30.03 -8.90
N HIS A 80 18.71 -28.98 -8.74
CA HIS A 80 19.84 -28.62 -9.57
C HIS A 80 21.06 -28.31 -8.68
N PRO A 81 21.59 -29.31 -7.95
CA PRO A 81 22.67 -29.11 -6.99
C PRO A 81 24.00 -28.71 -7.65
N ASP A 82 24.11 -28.89 -8.96
CA ASP A 82 25.19 -28.43 -9.82
C ASP A 82 25.20 -26.91 -10.03
N ALA A 83 24.08 -26.23 -9.77
CA ALA A 83 23.94 -24.78 -9.85
C ALA A 83 24.38 -24.10 -8.55
N ASP A 84 25.67 -24.16 -8.21
CA ASP A 84 26.22 -23.48 -7.03
C ASP A 84 26.56 -22.02 -7.34
N LEU A 85 25.67 -21.12 -6.93
CA LEU A 85 25.82 -19.67 -7.07
C LEU A 85 26.86 -19.04 -6.13
N GLY A 86 27.41 -19.81 -5.19
CA GLY A 86 28.40 -19.35 -4.20
C GLY A 86 29.86 -19.59 -4.60
N LEU A 87 30.10 -20.15 -5.79
CA LEU A 87 31.46 -20.40 -6.29
C LEU A 87 32.19 -19.07 -6.54
N ASP A 88 33.43 -18.99 -6.06
CA ASP A 88 34.33 -17.84 -6.26
C ASP A 88 34.95 -17.87 -7.67
N GLN A 89 34.12 -17.61 -8.68
CA GLN A 89 34.50 -17.57 -10.08
C GLN A 89 33.63 -16.59 -10.87
N ASP A 90 34.22 -15.96 -11.90
CA ASP A 90 33.53 -14.94 -12.71
C ASP A 90 32.32 -15.47 -13.51
N LEU A 91 32.32 -16.77 -13.84
CA LEU A 91 31.27 -17.41 -14.63
C LEU A 91 30.75 -18.66 -13.92
N VAL A 92 29.56 -18.58 -13.35
CA VAL A 92 28.86 -19.73 -12.76
C VAL A 92 27.87 -20.29 -13.79
N PRO A 93 28.08 -21.50 -14.33
CA PRO A 93 27.11 -22.12 -15.22
C PRO A 93 25.85 -22.49 -14.45
N VAL A 94 24.70 -22.01 -14.91
CA VAL A 94 23.39 -22.30 -14.31
C VAL A 94 22.49 -23.02 -15.31
N PRO A 95 21.73 -24.05 -14.89
CA PRO A 95 20.72 -24.65 -15.74
C PRO A 95 19.72 -23.60 -16.21
N ARG A 96 19.31 -23.68 -17.48
CA ARG A 96 18.40 -22.71 -18.11
C ARG A 96 17.15 -22.44 -17.28
N ILE A 97 16.58 -23.47 -16.65
CA ILE A 97 15.38 -23.36 -15.82
C ILE A 97 15.61 -22.50 -14.57
N VAL A 98 16.81 -22.58 -13.95
CA VAL A 98 17.21 -21.74 -12.82
C VAL A 98 17.39 -20.30 -13.29
N ALA A 99 18.07 -20.09 -14.42
CA ALA A 99 18.23 -18.76 -15.01
C ALA A 99 16.89 -18.09 -15.33
N GLN A 100 15.92 -18.83 -15.89
CA GLN A 100 14.57 -18.32 -16.18
C GLN A 100 13.79 -17.96 -14.92
N ALA A 101 13.92 -18.75 -13.85
CA ALA A 101 13.28 -18.46 -12.57
C ALA A 101 13.86 -17.19 -11.93
N LEU A 102 15.19 -17.01 -11.96
CA LEU A 102 15.86 -15.80 -11.50
C LEU A 102 15.46 -14.57 -12.33
N ALA A 103 15.45 -14.70 -13.67
CA ALA A 103 15.03 -13.61 -14.56
C ALA A 103 13.57 -13.19 -14.29
N SER A 104 12.68 -14.17 -14.09
CA SER A 104 11.28 -13.91 -13.74
C SER A 104 11.18 -13.20 -12.39
N LEU A 105 11.91 -13.67 -11.37
CA LEU A 105 11.94 -13.03 -10.05
C LEU A 105 12.41 -11.57 -10.13
N ILE A 106 13.54 -11.31 -10.82
CA ILE A 106 14.10 -9.96 -10.97
C ILE A 106 13.12 -9.04 -11.69
N SER A 107 12.56 -9.50 -12.81
CA SER A 107 11.57 -8.73 -13.58
C SER A 107 10.33 -8.41 -12.75
N THR A 108 9.77 -9.39 -12.04
CA THR A 108 8.61 -9.19 -11.17
C THR A 108 8.92 -8.27 -9.99
N ALA A 109 10.09 -8.38 -9.37
CA ALA A 109 10.50 -7.48 -8.29
C ALA A 109 10.63 -6.03 -8.77
N ALA A 110 11.28 -5.80 -9.92
CA ALA A 110 11.40 -4.48 -10.52
C ALA A 110 10.02 -3.89 -10.89
N GLN A 111 9.10 -4.72 -11.41
CA GLN A 111 7.72 -4.31 -11.69
C GLN A 111 6.98 -3.93 -10.40
N GLU A 112 7.12 -4.69 -9.32
CA GLU A 112 6.46 -4.38 -8.04
C GLU A 112 6.97 -3.07 -7.42
N GLU A 113 8.27 -2.79 -7.52
CA GLU A 113 8.87 -1.53 -7.08
C GLU A 113 8.34 -0.34 -7.91
N GLY A 114 8.40 -0.45 -9.24
CA GLY A 114 7.87 0.56 -10.15
C GLY A 114 6.36 0.81 -9.93
N ARG A 115 5.60 -0.26 -9.71
CA ARG A 115 4.16 -0.22 -9.40
C ARG A 115 3.88 0.59 -8.14
N ASN A 116 4.62 0.36 -7.06
CA ASN A 116 4.41 1.09 -5.79
C ASN A 116 4.61 2.59 -5.97
N ARG A 117 5.67 3.00 -6.67
CA ARG A 117 5.96 4.41 -6.92
C ARG A 117 4.93 5.06 -7.84
N ALA A 118 4.54 4.37 -8.92
CA ALA A 118 3.54 4.86 -9.86
C ALA A 118 2.14 5.00 -9.22
N ASN A 119 1.69 4.00 -8.46
CA ASN A 119 0.42 4.06 -7.74
C ASN A 119 0.42 5.14 -6.65
N THR A 120 1.56 5.34 -5.98
CA THR A 120 1.73 6.45 -5.05
C THR A 120 1.57 7.78 -5.77
N ALA A 121 2.30 8.00 -6.86
CA ALA A 121 2.22 9.23 -7.65
C ALA A 121 0.78 9.53 -8.11
N ALA A 122 0.07 8.53 -8.64
CA ALA A 122 -1.32 8.65 -9.04
C ALA A 122 -2.22 9.06 -7.87
N LEU A 123 -2.03 8.45 -6.69
CA LEU A 123 -2.82 8.76 -5.50
C LEU A 123 -2.52 10.14 -4.94
N VAL A 124 -1.26 10.56 -4.84
CA VAL A 124 -0.92 11.77 -4.10
C VAL A 124 -0.85 13.01 -4.99
N THR A 125 -0.52 12.87 -6.28
CA THR A 125 -0.44 13.99 -7.23
C THR A 125 -1.61 14.04 -8.21
N GLY A 126 -2.27 12.92 -8.47
CA GLY A 126 -3.35 12.83 -9.45
C GLY A 126 -2.83 12.61 -10.88
N GLY A 127 -1.52 12.53 -11.05
CA GLY A 127 -0.85 12.25 -12.31
C GLY A 127 0.23 11.18 -12.16
N THR A 128 1.00 10.98 -13.22
CA THR A 128 2.03 9.92 -13.31
C THR A 128 3.44 10.43 -12.97
N HIS A 129 3.60 11.71 -12.62
CA HIS A 129 4.90 12.30 -12.31
C HIS A 129 5.44 11.79 -10.97
N THR A 130 6.58 11.10 -11.00
CA THR A 130 7.14 10.38 -9.85
C THR A 130 8.17 11.17 -9.03
N THR A 131 8.34 12.47 -9.31
CA THR A 131 9.39 13.33 -8.71
C THR A 131 8.86 14.37 -7.72
N HIS A 132 7.57 14.32 -7.37
CA HIS A 132 6.97 15.30 -6.46
C HIS A 132 7.33 15.02 -4.98
N PRO A 133 7.73 16.01 -4.16
CA PRO A 133 8.15 15.80 -2.77
C PRO A 133 7.13 15.07 -1.87
N VAL A 134 5.84 15.26 -2.15
CA VAL A 134 4.74 14.57 -1.43
C VAL A 134 4.79 13.04 -1.58
N ILE A 135 5.40 12.54 -2.65
CA ILE A 135 5.62 11.09 -2.86
C ILE A 135 6.60 10.58 -1.81
N ASP A 136 7.68 11.30 -1.55
CA ASP A 136 8.67 10.89 -0.56
C ASP A 136 8.10 10.98 0.86
N GLN A 137 7.24 11.98 1.15
CA GLN A 137 6.50 12.03 2.40
C GLN A 137 5.59 10.81 2.58
N TRP A 138 4.82 10.46 1.53
CA TRP A 138 3.97 9.27 1.55
C TRP A 138 4.77 7.98 1.75
N LEU A 139 5.89 7.81 1.04
CA LEU A 139 6.75 6.63 1.16
C LEU A 139 7.41 6.54 2.55
N LYS A 140 7.80 7.67 3.15
CA LYS A 140 8.30 7.72 4.53
C LYS A 140 7.23 7.26 5.53
N THR A 141 6.01 7.78 5.40
CA THR A 141 4.87 7.37 6.24
C THR A 141 4.54 5.89 6.03
N TYR A 142 4.55 5.40 4.79
CA TYR A 142 4.36 3.98 4.49
C TYR A 142 5.42 3.10 5.16
N ASN A 143 6.70 3.46 5.01
CA ASN A 143 7.81 2.72 5.60
C ASN A 143 7.73 2.73 7.13
N PHE A 144 7.35 3.85 7.76
CA PHE A 144 7.09 3.89 9.19
C PHE A 144 6.09 2.82 9.63
N PHE A 145 4.95 2.68 8.95
CA PHE A 145 3.97 1.64 9.28
C PHE A 145 4.47 0.23 8.96
N VAL A 146 5.23 0.03 7.89
CA VAL A 146 5.87 -1.27 7.58
C VAL A 146 6.84 -1.70 8.67
N ASP A 147 7.66 -0.76 9.16
CA ASP A 147 8.71 -1.03 10.14
C ASP A 147 8.17 -1.36 11.53
N TRP A 148 6.96 -0.88 11.85
CA TRP A 148 6.31 -1.13 13.13
C TRP A 148 5.21 -2.20 13.07
N ALA A 149 4.76 -2.59 11.88
CA ALA A 149 3.78 -3.66 11.70
C ALA A 149 4.34 -5.04 12.10
N HIS A 150 5.60 -5.31 11.82
CA HIS A 150 6.19 -6.64 12.00
C HIS A 150 6.97 -6.74 13.32
N LEU A 151 6.48 -7.58 14.25
CA LEU A 151 7.09 -7.74 15.58
C LEU A 151 8.49 -8.36 15.54
N ASP A 152 8.75 -9.24 14.57
CA ASP A 152 10.06 -9.84 14.36
C ASP A 152 11.10 -8.78 14.01
N ARG A 153 10.76 -7.79 13.17
CA ARG A 153 11.69 -6.69 12.81
C ARG A 153 12.16 -5.81 13.98
N ASN A 154 11.56 -5.97 15.17
CA ASN A 154 12.00 -5.34 16.42
C ASN A 154 12.92 -6.25 17.25
N HIS A 155 13.84 -6.99 16.61
CA HIS A 155 14.84 -7.81 17.31
C HIS A 155 15.74 -6.98 18.25
N GLU A 156 15.91 -5.70 17.96
CA GLU A 156 16.62 -4.74 18.79
C GLU A 156 15.78 -4.44 20.05
N ARG A 157 16.09 -5.14 21.15
CA ARG A 157 15.46 -4.96 22.48
C ARG A 157 15.51 -3.52 23.04
N GLN A 158 16.13 -2.58 22.33
CA GLN A 158 16.35 -1.19 22.71
C GLN A 158 15.55 -0.18 21.88
N ARG A 159 14.82 -0.61 20.83
CA ARG A 159 14.05 0.32 20.00
C ARG A 159 12.86 0.85 20.82
N THR A 160 12.86 2.15 21.08
CA THR A 160 11.76 2.82 21.79
C THR A 160 10.49 2.77 20.94
N LEU A 161 9.40 2.28 21.53
CA LEU A 161 8.09 2.24 20.86
C LEU A 161 7.64 3.65 20.48
N PRO A 162 6.98 3.84 19.31
CA PRO A 162 6.42 5.12 18.95
C PRO A 162 5.30 5.49 19.93
N SER A 163 5.21 6.78 20.26
CA SER A 163 4.10 7.29 21.06
C SER A 163 2.81 7.36 20.24
N ASP A 164 1.67 7.48 20.91
CA ASP A 164 0.38 7.65 20.24
C ASP A 164 0.33 8.95 19.43
N GLU A 165 1.01 10.02 19.88
CA GLU A 165 1.14 11.25 19.09
C GLU A 165 1.93 11.02 17.79
N THR A 166 2.95 10.16 17.84
CA THR A 166 3.75 9.81 16.65
C THR A 166 2.92 8.98 15.66
N LEU A 167 2.13 8.04 16.16
CA LEU A 167 1.18 7.28 15.35
C LEU A 167 0.14 8.19 14.71
N LEU A 168 -0.47 9.08 15.50
CA LEU A 168 -1.48 10.02 15.05
C LEU A 168 -0.93 10.97 13.99
N ALA A 169 0.29 11.49 14.16
CA ALA A 169 0.93 12.37 13.18
C ALA A 169 1.13 11.67 11.83
N ASN A 170 1.52 10.39 11.82
CA ASN A 170 1.64 9.61 10.59
C ASN A 170 0.28 9.24 9.99
N ILE A 171 -0.73 8.96 10.83
CA ILE A 171 -2.10 8.72 10.36
C ILE A 171 -2.63 9.96 9.65
N ARG A 172 -2.45 11.16 10.20
CA ARG A 172 -2.90 12.43 9.58
C ARG A 172 -2.40 12.61 8.15
N VAL A 173 -1.15 12.23 7.84
CA VAL A 173 -0.64 12.26 6.45
C VAL A 173 -1.49 11.39 5.52
N VAL A 174 -1.98 10.25 6.01
CA VAL A 174 -2.89 9.37 5.25
C VAL A 174 -4.27 10.02 5.11
N GLU A 175 -4.77 10.64 6.18
CA GLU A 175 -6.07 11.31 6.21
C GLU A 175 -6.15 12.48 5.24
N ASP A 176 -5.12 13.33 5.21
CA ASP A 176 -5.02 14.49 4.31
C ASP A 176 -5.18 14.07 2.83
N VAL A 177 -4.53 12.97 2.45
CA VAL A 177 -4.64 12.43 1.08
C VAL A 177 -6.04 11.89 0.80
N ILE A 178 -6.67 11.21 1.75
CA ILE A 178 -8.05 10.72 1.60
C ILE A 178 -9.01 11.89 1.45
N GLU A 179 -8.86 12.94 2.27
CA GLU A 179 -9.70 14.14 2.25
C GLU A 179 -9.61 14.85 0.89
N VAL A 180 -8.41 15.18 0.43
CA VAL A 180 -8.18 15.84 -0.87
C VAL A 180 -8.77 15.04 -2.02
N ARG A 181 -8.63 13.70 -2.01
CA ARG A 181 -9.18 12.84 -3.07
C ARG A 181 -10.69 12.65 -2.98
N SER A 182 -11.23 12.65 -1.78
CA SER A 182 -12.68 12.51 -1.57
C SER A 182 -13.42 13.80 -1.92
N ALA A 183 -12.85 14.97 -1.62
CA ALA A 183 -13.43 16.26 -1.99
C ALA A 183 -13.64 16.37 -3.50
N ARG A 184 -12.59 16.10 -4.29
CA ARG A 184 -12.67 16.08 -5.77
C ARG A 184 -13.73 15.11 -6.30
N PHE A 185 -13.93 13.98 -5.62
CA PHE A 185 -14.99 13.05 -6.00
C PHE A 185 -16.38 13.63 -5.76
N PHE A 186 -16.62 14.22 -4.59
CA PHE A 186 -17.92 14.82 -4.30
C PHE A 186 -18.19 15.99 -5.22
N GLU A 187 -17.21 16.84 -5.52
CA GLU A 187 -17.35 17.90 -6.52
C GLU A 187 -17.80 17.33 -7.89
N ASN A 188 -17.13 16.27 -8.37
CA ASN A 188 -17.52 15.62 -9.61
C ASN A 188 -18.91 14.97 -9.56
N LEU A 189 -19.30 14.39 -8.41
CA LEU A 189 -20.60 13.77 -8.24
C LEU A 189 -21.72 14.82 -8.27
N HIS A 190 -21.56 15.93 -7.54
CA HIS A 190 -22.55 17.01 -7.53
C HIS A 190 -22.69 17.61 -8.94
N ALA A 191 -21.59 17.86 -9.64
CA ALA A 191 -21.65 18.35 -11.03
C ALA A 191 -22.42 17.40 -11.97
N LEU A 192 -22.33 16.09 -11.73
CA LEU A 192 -23.01 15.08 -12.54
C LEU A 192 -24.49 14.93 -12.14
N GLU A 193 -24.80 15.05 -10.86
CA GLU A 193 -26.18 15.12 -10.35
C GLU A 193 -26.90 16.38 -10.85
N ASP A 194 -26.23 17.53 -10.85
CA ASP A 194 -26.76 18.79 -11.40
C ASP A 194 -27.06 18.65 -12.90
N LEU A 195 -26.14 18.05 -13.66
CA LEU A 195 -26.32 17.81 -15.10
C LEU A 195 -27.45 16.81 -15.38
N LEU A 196 -27.59 15.77 -14.56
CA LEU A 196 -28.71 14.83 -14.64
C LEU A 196 -30.04 15.50 -14.29
N ALA A 197 -30.06 16.39 -13.30
CA ALA A 197 -31.24 17.16 -12.91
C ALA A 197 -31.65 18.15 -14.01
N GLU A 198 -30.69 18.81 -14.66
CA GLU A 198 -30.92 19.70 -15.80
C GLU A 198 -31.53 18.93 -16.98
N ILE A 199 -30.95 17.78 -17.37
CA ILE A 199 -31.48 16.94 -18.45
C ILE A 199 -32.91 16.48 -18.15
N ASN A 200 -33.16 15.97 -16.94
CA ASN A 200 -34.50 15.48 -16.57
C ASN A 200 -35.52 16.62 -16.43
N GLY A 201 -35.10 17.83 -16.03
CA GLY A 201 -35.97 19.00 -15.95
C GLY A 201 -36.37 19.56 -17.32
N VAL A 202 -35.49 19.47 -18.32
CA VAL A 202 -35.78 19.88 -19.70
C VAL A 202 -36.79 18.95 -20.39
N ASP A 203 -36.84 17.68 -20.01
CA ASP A 203 -37.86 16.74 -20.50
C ASP A 203 -39.25 16.97 -19.86
N GLU A 204 -39.32 17.51 -18.64
CA GLU A 204 -40.59 17.86 -17.97
C GLU A 204 -41.18 19.19 -18.45
N GLU A 205 -40.37 20.15 -18.92
CA GLU A 205 -40.86 21.43 -19.48
C GLU A 205 -41.33 21.34 -20.95
N ASN A 206 -41.02 20.24 -21.65
CA ASN A 206 -41.40 20.01 -23.05
C ASN A 206 -42.52 18.96 -23.24
N ALA A 207 -43.17 18.52 -22.16
CA ALA A 207 -44.31 17.58 -22.15
C ALA A 207 -45.63 18.29 -21.79
#